data_AF-A0A369QS54-F1
#
_entry.id   AF-A0A369QS54-F1
#
_cell.length_a   1.000
_cell.length_b   1.000
_cell.length_c   1.000
_cell.angle_alpha   90.00
_cell.angle_beta   90.00
_cell.angle_gamma   90.00
#
_symmetry.space_group_name_H-M   'P 1'
#
loop_
_entity.id
_entity.type
_entity.pdbx_description
1 polymer ?
#
loop_
_entity_poly.entity_id
_entity_poly.type
_entity_poly.pdbx_seq_one_letter_code
_entity_poly.pdbx_strand_id
1 'polypeptide(L)'
;MPAAEPAAATRPLALRLRPRDDLRAAIERAFDAASERAGILAAALGSLACARLRPAGRDAALEVTGPLEIVALSGPPCRAICV
;
A
#
# COMPACT_ATOMS: atom_id res chain seq x y z
N MET A 1 -24.19 10.35 24.21
CA MET A 1 -22.73 10.55 24.07
C MET A 1 -22.43 10.64 22.59
N PRO A 2 -21.82 11.71 22.08
CA PRO A 2 -21.47 11.76 20.66
C PRO A 2 -20.47 10.64 20.37
N ALA A 3 -20.69 9.88 19.31
CA ALA A 3 -19.74 8.87 18.86
C ALA A 3 -18.41 9.58 18.57
N ALA A 4 -17.30 9.03 19.07
CA ALA A 4 -15.98 9.56 18.74
C ALA A 4 -15.81 9.56 17.22
N GLU A 5 -15.34 10.66 16.63
CA GLU A 5 -15.07 10.70 15.20
C GLU A 5 -14.08 9.59 14.84
N PRO A 6 -14.34 8.80 13.79
CA PRO A 6 -13.46 7.68 13.41
C PRO A 6 -12.02 8.12 13.12
N ALA A 7 -11.83 9.37 12.69
CA ALA A 7 -10.50 9.96 12.52
C ALA A 7 -9.72 10.06 13.84
N ALA A 8 -10.38 10.35 14.97
CA ALA A 8 -9.75 10.47 16.28
C ALA A 8 -9.25 9.12 16.85
N ALA A 9 -9.75 8.00 16.31
CA ALA A 9 -9.32 6.65 16.68
C ALA A 9 -8.24 6.07 15.74
N THR A 10 -7.81 6.80 14.71
CA THR A 10 -6.85 6.29 13.72
C THR A 10 -5.41 6.58 14.15
N ARG A 11 -4.57 5.54 14.23
CA ARG A 11 -3.13 5.68 14.50
C ARG A 11 -2.34 5.87 13.20
N PRO A 12 -1.61 6.97 13.00
CA PRO A 12 -0.77 7.14 11.81
C PRO A 12 0.50 6.28 11.90
N LEU A 13 0.90 5.70 10.76
CA LEU A 13 2.16 4.99 10.59
C LEU A 13 2.86 5.51 9.33
N ALA A 14 4.10 6.01 9.49
CA ALA A 14 4.92 6.49 8.38
C ALA A 14 6.02 5.46 8.06
N LEU A 15 6.19 5.16 6.78
CA LEU A 15 7.18 4.20 6.29
C LEU A 15 8.08 4.84 5.23
N ARG A 16 9.39 4.61 5.35
CA ARG A 16 10.37 4.95 4.32
C ARG A 16 11.09 3.68 3.90
N LEU A 17 10.86 3.28 2.65
CA LEU A 17 11.49 2.10 2.07
C LEU A 17 12.89 2.45 1.56
N ARG A 18 13.74 1.44 1.49
CA ARG A 18 15.05 1.54 0.85
C ARG A 18 14.89 1.35 -0.66
N PRO A 19 15.82 1.89 -1.48
CA PRO A 19 15.83 1.61 -2.90
C PRO A 19 15.77 0.11 -3.16
N ARG A 20 14.88 -0.31 -4.08
CA ARG A 20 14.68 -1.71 -4.49
C ARG A 20 13.98 -2.62 -3.48
N ASP A 21 13.53 -2.11 -2.33
CA ASP A 21 12.60 -2.87 -1.50
C ASP A 21 11.32 -3.18 -2.29
N ASP A 22 10.79 -4.39 -2.12
CA ASP A 22 9.46 -4.72 -2.61
C ASP A 22 8.41 -3.92 -1.82
N LEU A 23 7.72 -3.01 -2.52
CA LEU A 23 6.77 -2.07 -1.93
C LEU A 23 5.65 -2.78 -1.17
N ARG A 24 5.06 -3.80 -1.80
CA ARG A 24 3.92 -4.52 -1.23
C ARG A 24 4.35 -5.28 0.03
N ALA A 25 5.40 -6.06 -0.06
CA ALA A 25 5.89 -6.86 1.05
C ALA A 25 6.37 -5.99 2.21
N ALA A 26 6.92 -4.80 1.95
CA ALA A 26 7.28 -3.85 3.00
C ALA A 26 6.05 -3.29 3.72
N ILE A 27 4.98 -2.95 3.00
CA ILE A 27 3.71 -2.48 3.58
C ILE A 27 3.06 -3.60 4.41
N GLU A 28 2.97 -4.81 3.85
CA GLU A 28 2.40 -5.98 4.54
C GLU A 28 3.16 -6.27 5.84
N ARG A 29 4.50 -6.32 5.81
CA ARG A 29 5.32 -6.52 7.02
C ARG A 29 5.13 -5.42 8.06
N ALA A 30 5.03 -4.17 7.64
CA ALA A 30 4.82 -3.06 8.55
C ALA A 30 3.43 -3.07 9.19
N PHE A 31 2.41 -3.49 8.43
CA PHE A 31 1.06 -3.65 8.93
C PHE A 31 0.93 -4.87 9.87
N ASP A 32 1.53 -6.00 9.52
CA ASP A 32 1.57 -7.21 10.36
C ASP A 32 2.30 -6.97 11.70
N ALA A 33 3.28 -6.07 11.71
CA ALA A 33 3.97 -5.64 12.93
C ALA A 33 3.12 -4.68 13.80
N ALA A 34 2.05 -4.11 13.25
CA ALA A 34 1.09 -3.31 13.99
C ALA A 34 -0.03 -4.21 14.55
N SER A 35 -0.47 -3.97 15.79
CA SER A 35 -1.56 -4.73 16.42
C SER A 35 -2.96 -4.38 15.88
N GLU A 36 -3.03 -3.75 14.71
CA GLU A 36 -4.27 -3.20 14.15
C GLU A 36 -4.98 -4.21 13.25
N ARG A 37 -6.32 -4.19 13.27
CA ARG A 37 -7.16 -5.11 12.48
C ARG A 37 -7.52 -4.57 11.10
N ALA A 38 -7.38 -3.27 10.88
CA ALA A 38 -7.69 -2.61 9.62
C ALA A 38 -6.81 -1.38 9.44
N GLY A 39 -6.56 -1.01 8.19
CA GLY A 39 -5.81 0.17 7.82
C GLY A 39 -6.07 0.56 6.38
N ILE A 40 -5.64 1.75 6.02
CA ILE A 40 -5.62 2.25 4.65
C ILE A 40 -4.28 2.91 4.37
N LEU A 41 -3.90 2.96 3.11
CA LEU A 41 -2.84 3.87 2.67
C LEU A 41 -3.41 5.28 2.58
N ALA A 42 -2.99 6.16 3.49
CA ALA A 42 -3.37 7.58 3.45
C ALA A 42 -2.66 8.32 2.31
N ALA A 43 -1.38 7.99 2.08
CA ALA A 43 -0.58 8.48 0.97
C ALA A 43 0.63 7.56 0.75
N ALA A 44 1.06 7.43 -0.49
CA ALA A 44 2.35 6.84 -0.84
C ALA A 44 2.92 7.57 -2.06
N LEU A 45 4.14 8.06 -1.92
CA LEU A 45 4.86 8.84 -2.93
C LEU A 45 6.30 8.33 -3.04
N GLY A 46 6.86 8.41 -4.24
CA GLY A 46 8.23 8.01 -4.54
C GLY A 46 8.31 7.27 -5.85
N SER A 47 9.47 6.67 -6.11
CA SER A 47 9.77 6.06 -7.40
C SER A 47 9.96 4.56 -7.33
N LEU A 48 9.66 3.90 -8.44
CA LEU A 48 9.85 2.46 -8.66
C LEU A 48 10.71 2.26 -9.90
N ALA A 49 11.50 1.19 -9.89
CA ALA A 49 12.24 0.76 -11.09
C ALA A 49 11.48 -0.28 -11.93
N CYS A 50 10.48 -0.92 -11.33
CA CYS A 50 9.59 -1.89 -11.93
C CYS A 50 8.27 -1.89 -11.16
N ALA A 51 7.15 -1.97 -11.88
CA ALA A 51 5.83 -2.20 -11.32
C ALA A 51 5.20 -3.43 -11.99
N ARG A 52 4.63 -4.32 -11.16
CA ARG A 52 3.81 -5.44 -11.61
C ARG A 52 2.36 -5.14 -11.27
N LEU A 53 1.58 -4.77 -12.28
CA LEU A 53 0.19 -4.35 -12.15
C LEU A 53 -0.70 -5.38 -12.83
N ARG A 54 -1.89 -5.66 -12.29
CA ARG A 54 -2.84 -6.52 -12.98
C ARG A 54 -4.05 -5.70 -13.42
N PRO A 55 -4.19 -5.42 -14.73
CA PRO A 55 -5.35 -4.70 -15.24
C PRO A 55 -6.65 -5.47 -14.98
N ALA A 56 -7.76 -4.75 -14.84
CA ALA A 56 -9.07 -5.35 -14.66
C ALA A 56 -9.39 -6.34 -15.80
N GLY A 57 -9.94 -7.51 -15.45
CA GLY A 57 -10.29 -8.56 -16.41
C GLY A 57 -9.09 -9.29 -17.03
N ARG A 58 -7.87 -9.09 -16.52
CA ARG A 58 -6.69 -9.86 -16.94
C ARG A 58 -6.26 -10.82 -15.84
N ASP A 59 -5.92 -12.05 -16.19
CA ASP A 59 -5.40 -13.03 -15.22
C ASP A 59 -3.89 -12.87 -14.99
N ALA A 60 -3.19 -12.27 -15.95
CA ALA A 60 -1.76 -12.05 -15.89
C ALA A 60 -1.42 -10.62 -15.46
N ALA A 61 -0.35 -10.49 -14.68
CA ALA A 61 0.26 -9.21 -14.38
C ALA A 61 0.97 -8.64 -15.63
N LEU A 62 0.77 -7.35 -15.87
CA LEU A 62 1.58 -6.52 -16.74
C LEU A 62 2.80 -6.02 -15.97
N GLU A 63 3.99 -6.27 -16.52
CA GLU A 63 5.23 -5.70 -16.00
C GLU A 63 5.57 -4.41 -16.75
N VAL A 64 5.82 -3.35 -16.00
CA VAL A 64 6.25 -2.04 -16.51
C VAL A 64 7.62 -1.75 -15.91
N THR A 65 8.64 -1.58 -16.74
CA THR A 65 10.02 -1.37 -16.32
C THR A 65 10.52 0.03 -16.69
N GLY A 66 11.48 0.54 -15.91
CA GLY A 66 12.06 1.86 -16.10
C GLY A 66 11.84 2.76 -14.87
N PRO A 67 12.27 4.03 -14.94
CA PRO A 67 12.02 4.99 -13.87
C PRO A 67 10.52 5.35 -13.85
N LEU A 68 9.81 4.90 -12.84
CA LEU A 68 8.38 5.15 -12.63
C LEU A 68 8.17 5.99 -11.37
N GLU A 69 7.15 6.84 -11.37
CA GLU A 69 6.72 7.60 -10.20
C GLU A 69 5.36 7.10 -9.70
N ILE A 70 5.23 6.95 -8.39
CA ILE A 70 3.96 6.67 -7.71
C ILE A 70 3.20 7.98 -7.62
N VAL A 71 2.27 8.19 -8.55
CA VAL A 71 1.37 9.36 -8.55
C VAL A 71 0.23 9.17 -7.54
N ALA A 72 -0.31 7.96 -7.46
CA ALA A 72 -1.31 7.57 -6.49
C ALA A 72 -1.22 6.06 -6.21
N LEU A 73 -1.44 5.68 -4.95
CA LEU A 73 -1.59 4.29 -4.54
C LEU A 73 -2.68 4.24 -3.47
N SER A 74 -3.69 3.43 -3.71
CA SER A 74 -4.81 3.26 -2.80
C SER A 74 -5.14 1.77 -2.66
N GLY A 75 -5.70 1.42 -1.51
CA GLY A 75 -6.06 0.05 -1.18
C GLY A 75 -5.80 -0.26 0.30
N PRO A 76 -6.37 -1.36 0.80
CA PRO A 76 -6.04 -1.87 2.11
C PRO A 76 -4.59 -2.40 2.11
N PRO A 77 -3.87 -2.36 3.25
CA PRO A 77 -2.56 -2.98 3.40
C PRO A 77 -2.64 -4.51 3.45
N CYS A 78 -3.86 -5.08 3.52
CA CYS A 78 -4.12 -6.50 3.68
C CYS A 78 -4.01 -7.29 2.36
N ARG A 79 -3.70 -8.59 2.45
CA ARG A 79 -3.60 -9.55 1.33
C ARG A 79 -4.85 -9.70 0.45
N ALA A 80 -5.99 -9.14 0.86
CA ALA A 80 -7.24 -9.18 0.13
C ALA A 80 -7.31 -8.01 -0.87
N ILE A 81 -6.56 -8.12 -1.97
CA ILE A 81 -6.93 -7.79 -3.36
C ILE A 81 -5.71 -8.21 -4.20
N CYS A 82 -5.62 -9.52 -4.42
CA CYS A 82 -5.14 -10.06 -5.68
C CYS A 82 -6.35 -10.77 -6.28
N VAL A 83 -7.22 -10.01 -6.93
CA VAL A 83 -7.58 -10.51 -8.25
C VAL A 83 -6.41 -10.12 -9.10
#